data_AF-A0A7Y3EB16-F1
#
_entry.id   AF-A0A7Y3EB16-F1
#
_cell.length_a   1.000
_cell.length_b   1.000
_cell.length_c   1.000
_cell.angle_alpha   90.00
_cell.angle_beta   90.00
_cell.angle_gamma   90.00
#
_symmetry.space_group_name_H-M   'P 1'
#
loop_
_entity.id
_entity.type
_entity.pdbx_description
1 polymer ?
#
loop_
_entity_poly.entity_id
_entity_poly.type
_entity_poly.pdbx_seq_one_letter_code
_entity_poly.pdbx_strand_id
1 'polypeptide(L)' 'IGLLSKVLSIRAAIEAQLATYDFLGGIERYKYQLGGAEITLYSCVFECVS' A
#
# COMPACT_ATOMS: atom_id res chain seq x y z
N ILE A 1 -11.75 -9.80 -0.29
CA ILE A 1 -10.94 -10.11 -1.49
C ILE A 1 -9.59 -10.65 -1.01
N GLY A 2 -9.16 -11.84 -1.44
CA GLY A 2 -8.00 -12.56 -0.87
C GLY A 2 -6.66 -12.35 -1.59
N LEU A 3 -5.60 -13.00 -1.09
CA LEU A 3 -4.22 -12.90 -1.57
C LEU A 3 -4.07 -13.10 -3.08
N LEU A 4 -4.65 -14.17 -3.63
CA LEU A 4 -4.53 -14.50 -5.06
C LEU A 4 -5.03 -13.35 -5.95
N SER A 5 -6.12 -12.69 -5.55
CA SER A 5 -6.64 -11.55 -6.29
C SER A 5 -5.65 -10.38 -6.31
N LYS A 6 -4.91 -10.14 -5.22
CA LYS A 6 -3.89 -9.09 -5.15
C LYS A 6 -2.66 -9.42 -6.00
N VAL A 7 -2.25 -10.70 -6.05
CA VAL A 7 -1.16 -11.14 -6.93
C VAL A 7 -1.52 -10.92 -8.40
N LEU A 8 -2.74 -11.28 -8.79
CA LEU A 8 -3.22 -11.08 -10.17
C LEU A 8 -3.31 -9.60 -10.54
N SER A 9 -3.76 -8.73 -9.63
CA SER A 9 -3.82 -7.29 -9.91
C SER A 9 -2.44 -6.62 -9.95
N ILE A 10 -1.47 -7.07 -9.14
CA ILE A 10 -0.07 -6.61 -9.24
C ILE A 10 0.50 -6.98 -10.61
N ARG A 11 0.28 -8.22 -11.06
CA ARG A 11 0.70 -8.65 -12.40
C ARG A 11 0.11 -7.75 -13.48
N ALA A 12 -1.19 -7.46 -13.42
CA ALA A 12 -1.84 -6.58 -14.38
C ALA A 12 -1.24 -5.15 -14.37
N ALA A 13 -0.87 -4.62 -13.20
CA ALA A 13 -0.21 -3.32 -13.09
C ALA A 13 1.19 -3.31 -13.75
N ILE A 14 1.97 -4.39 -13.58
CA ILE A 14 3.28 -4.56 -14.23
C ILE A 14 3.12 -4.65 -15.76
N GLU A 15 2.16 -5.44 -16.23
CA GLU A 15 1.83 -5.55 -17.66
C GLU A 15 1.40 -4.21 -18.25
N ALA A 16 0.71 -3.38 -17.46
CA ALA A 16 0.33 -2.00 -17.81
C ALA A 16 1.47 -0.98 -17.64
N GLN A 17 2.70 -1.42 -17.32
CA GLN A 17 3.88 -0.56 -17.11
C GLN A 17 3.70 0.50 -16.02
N LEU A 18 2.91 0.19 -14.99
CA LEU A 18 2.76 1.08 -13.83
C LEU A 18 4.00 0.97 -12.93
N ALA A 19 4.49 2.12 -12.46
CA ALA A 19 5.67 2.20 -11.60
C ALA A 19 5.38 1.80 -10.14
N THR A 20 4.12 1.91 -9.70
CA THR A 20 3.71 1.69 -8.31
C THR A 20 2.40 0.92 -8.23
N TYR A 21 2.26 0.15 -7.17
CA TYR A 21 1.04 -0.57 -6.84
C TYR A 21 0.61 -0.20 -5.42
N ASP A 22 -0.56 0.43 -5.29
CA ASP A 22 -1.13 0.82 -4.00
C ASP A 22 -2.02 -0.31 -3.44
N PHE A 23 -1.62 -0.88 -2.30
CA PHE A 23 -2.40 -1.89 -1.60
C PHE A 23 -3.63 -1.33 -0.87
N LEU A 24 -3.80 -0.01 -0.87
CA LEU A 24 -4.74 0.76 -0.07
C LEU A 24 -4.53 0.56 1.44
N GLY A 25 -5.31 1.29 2.23
CA GLY A 25 -5.29 1.17 3.70
C GLY A 25 -5.56 -0.26 4.17
N GLY A 26 -5.05 -0.59 5.36
CA GLY A 26 -5.24 -1.88 6.03
C GLY A 26 -3.91 -2.55 6.39
N ILE A 27 -3.97 -3.39 7.42
CA ILE A 27 -2.81 -3.99 8.10
C ILE A 27 -2.58 -5.47 7.72
N GLU A 28 -3.09 -5.90 6.57
CA GLU A 28 -3.01 -7.31 6.17
C GLU A 28 -1.56 -7.74 5.94
N ARG A 29 -1.14 -8.79 6.65
CA ARG A 29 0.24 -9.31 6.65
C ARG A 29 0.80 -9.58 5.24
N TYR A 30 -0.04 -9.99 4.29
CA TYR A 30 0.41 -10.28 2.94
C TYR A 30 0.95 -9.05 2.19
N LYS A 31 0.55 -7.83 2.57
CA LYS A 31 1.02 -6.61 1.90
C LYS A 31 2.53 -6.48 2.05
N TYR A 32 3.04 -6.69 3.26
CA TYR A 32 4.48 -6.70 3.56
C TYR A 32 5.19 -7.89 2.91
N GLN A 33 4.57 -9.07 2.87
CA GLN A 33 5.14 -10.24 2.20
C GLN A 33 5.29 -10.06 0.68
N LEU A 34 4.44 -9.22 0.08
CA LEU A 34 4.48 -8.85 -1.34
C LEU A 34 5.36 -7.62 -1.61
N GLY A 35 6.13 -7.16 -0.63
CA GLY A 35 7.03 -6.00 -0.77
C GLY A 35 6.36 -4.64 -0.58
N GLY A 36 5.11 -4.61 -0.14
CA GLY A 36 4.42 -3.38 0.27
C GLY A 36 5.04 -2.79 1.54
N ALA A 37 5.09 -1.47 1.59
CA ALA A 37 5.50 -0.71 2.76
C ALA A 37 4.41 0.27 3.15
N GLU A 38 4.35 0.61 4.43
CA GLU A 38 3.46 1.68 4.90
C GLU A 38 3.96 3.03 4.40
N ILE A 39 3.02 3.87 3.97
CA ILE A 39 3.28 5.26 3.58
C ILE A 39 2.39 6.16 4.41
N THR A 40 3.01 7.10 5.12
CA THR A 40 2.28 8.15 5.83
C THR A 40 1.60 9.06 4.82
N LEU A 41 0.26 9.02 4.77
CA LEU A 41 -0.52 9.88 3.86
C LEU A 41 -0.66 11.31 4.39
N TYR A 42 -0.78 11.47 5.70
CA TYR A 42 -0.92 12.76 6.35
C TYR A 42 -0.30 12.73 7.75
N SER A 43 0.40 13.80 8.10
CA SER A 43 0.94 14.02 9.44
C SER A 43 0.35 15.32 9.98
N CYS A 44 -0.35 15.24 11.12
CA CYS A 44 -0.87 16.41 11.83
C CYS A 44 -0.03 16.58 13.11
N VAL A 45 0.64 17.72 13.24
CA VAL A 45 1.41 18.07 14.43
C VAL A 45 0.69 19.22 15.13
N PHE A 46 0.33 19.02 16.39
CA PHE A 46 -0.19 20.09 17.24
C PHE A 46 0.97 20.66 18.04
N GLU A 47 1.24 21.96 17.90
CA GLU A 47 2.17 22.68 18.76
C GLU A 47 1.40 23.27 19.95
N CYS A 48 1.78 22.87 21.17
CA CYS A 48 1.34 23.57 22.37
C CYS A 48 2.09 24.90 22.46
N VAL A 49 1.37 26.01 22.36
CA VAL A 49 1.91 27.34 22.62
C VAL A 49 1.74 27.63 24.11
N SER A 50 2.86 27.76 24.83
CA SER A 50 2.92 28.18 26.24
C SER A 50 2.90 29.68 26.39
#